data_AF-A0A545AH11-F1
#
_entry.id   AF-A0A545AH11-F1
#
_cell.length_a   1.000
_cell.length_b   1.000
_cell.length_c   1.000
_cell.angle_alpha   90.00
_cell.angle_beta   90.00
_cell.angle_gamma   90.00
#
_symmetry.space_group_name_H-M   'P 1'
#
loop_
_entity.id
_entity.type
_entity.pdbx_description
1 polymer ?
#
loop_
_entity_poly.entity_id
_entity_poly.type
_entity_poly.pdbx_seq_one_letter_code
_entity_poly.pdbx_strand_id
1 'polypeptide(L)'
;MAAHGAQKAFGAFGGDGFTATADGFSALGYQPGALFALAAIVGELFGGLFLAAGLLTPLAAGGIIGVTINAMVAVNLGNGFFATHDGIELPLILSGAALGLLLAGPGRYSADARIPFFNGAAVQTAAAGIALVALLASLGAHLA
;
A
#
# COMPACT_ATOMS: atom_id res chain seq x y z
N MET A 1 -3.67 6.47 -4.25
CA MET A 1 -2.58 5.45 -4.29
C MET A 1 -1.72 5.58 -5.52
N ALA A 2 -2.23 5.32 -6.74
CA ALA A 2 -1.39 5.35 -7.95
C ALA A 2 -0.62 6.67 -8.14
N ALA A 3 -1.28 7.81 -7.90
CA ALA A 3 -0.63 9.12 -7.95
C ALA A 3 0.50 9.30 -6.92
N HIS A 4 0.35 8.75 -5.70
CA HIS A 4 1.40 8.81 -4.67
C HIS A 4 2.60 7.94 -5.05
N GLY A 5 2.34 6.76 -5.64
CA GLY A 5 3.41 5.92 -6.19
C GLY A 5 4.14 6.60 -7.35
N ALA A 6 3.43 7.35 -8.20
CA ALA A 6 4.03 8.12 -9.28
C ALA A 6 4.86 9.33 -8.77
N GLN A 7 4.40 9.99 -7.71
CA GLN A 7 5.18 11.02 -6.99
C GLN A 7 6.50 10.45 -6.49
N LYS A 8 6.44 9.29 -5.81
CA LYS A 8 7.62 8.60 -5.27
C LYS A 8 8.54 8.05 -6.36
N ALA A 9 8.00 7.53 -7.46
CA ALA A 9 8.80 6.91 -8.51
C ALA A 9 9.45 7.92 -9.45
N PHE A 10 8.67 8.89 -9.91
CA PHE A 10 9.01 9.72 -11.06
C PHE A 10 9.03 11.22 -10.75
N GLY A 11 8.65 11.63 -9.54
CA GLY A 11 8.42 13.04 -9.22
C GLY A 11 7.20 13.65 -9.94
N ALA A 12 6.33 12.80 -10.48
CA ALA A 12 5.10 13.25 -11.15
C ALA A 12 4.15 13.92 -10.14
N PHE A 13 3.23 14.76 -10.61
CA PHE A 13 2.24 15.44 -9.76
C PHE A 13 2.87 16.25 -8.60
N GLY A 14 4.06 16.83 -8.84
CA GLY A 14 4.78 17.64 -7.86
C GLY A 14 5.45 16.83 -6.75
N GLY A 15 5.76 15.55 -6.97
CA GLY A 15 6.51 14.72 -6.03
C GLY A 15 8.03 14.85 -6.16
N ASP A 16 8.76 14.29 -5.20
CA ASP A 16 10.23 14.45 -5.10
C ASP A 16 11.03 13.35 -5.83
N GLY A 17 10.36 12.30 -6.29
CA GLY A 17 10.98 11.20 -7.03
C GLY A 17 11.76 10.19 -6.16
N PHE A 18 12.38 9.23 -6.85
CA PHE A 18 12.88 8.01 -6.21
C PHE A 18 13.96 8.26 -5.17
N THR A 19 14.96 9.08 -5.49
CA THR A 19 16.11 9.34 -4.61
C THR A 19 15.65 9.98 -3.30
N ALA A 20 14.86 11.05 -3.37
CA ALA A 20 14.32 11.71 -2.18
C ALA A 20 13.43 10.77 -1.35
N THR A 21 12.66 9.92 -2.02
CA THR A 21 11.86 8.89 -1.33
C THR A 21 12.76 7.89 -0.58
N ALA A 22 13.84 7.40 -1.19
CA ALA A 22 14.79 6.48 -0.58
C ALA A 22 15.54 7.11 0.61
N ASP A 23 15.91 8.38 0.49
CA ASP A 23 16.52 9.14 1.58
C ASP A 23 15.53 9.33 2.72
N GLY A 24 14.26 9.63 2.41
CA GLY A 24 13.18 9.72 3.39
C GLY A 24 12.98 8.42 4.18
N PHE A 25 12.95 7.26 3.51
CA PHE A 25 12.89 5.96 4.19
C PHE A 25 14.12 5.72 5.07
N SER A 26 15.33 6.07 4.59
CA SER A 26 16.55 5.95 5.39
C SER A 26 16.51 6.83 6.65
N ALA A 27 15.99 8.06 6.53
CA ALA A 27 15.82 8.99 7.64
C ALA A 27 14.78 8.51 8.66
N LEU A 28 13.79 7.75 8.21
CA LEU A 28 12.83 7.04 9.06
C LEU A 28 13.41 5.74 9.66
N GLY A 29 14.69 5.42 9.46
CA GLY A 29 15.33 4.24 10.06
C GLY A 29 15.24 2.95 9.22
N TYR A 30 14.59 2.98 8.06
CA TYR A 30 14.51 1.80 7.19
C TYR A 30 15.84 1.60 6.45
N GLN A 31 16.47 0.43 6.64
CA GLN A 31 17.77 0.13 6.02
C GLN A 31 17.76 -1.18 5.21
N PRO A 32 18.13 -1.16 3.91
CA PRO A 32 18.46 0.02 3.09
C PRO A 32 17.19 0.77 2.63
N GLY A 33 17.13 2.09 2.79
CA GLY A 33 15.92 2.88 2.48
C GLY A 33 15.44 2.79 1.03
N ALA A 34 16.36 2.58 0.07
CA ALA A 34 16.02 2.35 -1.33
C ALA A 34 15.13 1.11 -1.55
N LEU A 35 15.31 0.06 -0.76
CA LEU A 35 14.47 -1.15 -0.84
C LEU A 35 13.03 -0.85 -0.43
N PHE A 36 12.87 -0.08 0.65
CA PHE A 36 11.55 0.29 1.16
C PHE A 36 10.87 1.35 0.30
N ALA A 37 11.63 2.27 -0.30
CA ALA A 37 11.12 3.17 -1.33
C ALA A 37 10.58 2.39 -2.53
N LEU A 38 11.32 1.39 -3.02
CA LEU A 38 10.86 0.53 -4.11
C LEU A 38 9.59 -0.24 -3.71
N ALA A 39 9.55 -0.82 -2.50
CA ALA A 39 8.38 -1.53 -2.01
C ALA A 39 7.15 -0.61 -1.93
N ALA A 40 7.30 0.61 -1.41
CA ALA A 40 6.24 1.60 -1.35
C ALA A 40 5.79 2.02 -2.76
N ILE A 41 6.71 2.27 -3.69
CA ILE A 41 6.37 2.59 -5.08
C ILE A 41 5.56 1.47 -5.72
N VAL A 42 6.02 0.23 -5.59
CA VAL A 42 5.34 -0.92 -6.19
C VAL A 42 3.95 -1.08 -5.58
N GLY A 43 3.84 -1.00 -4.25
CA GLY A 43 2.58 -1.11 -3.54
C GLY A 43 1.59 0.00 -3.91
N GLU A 44 2.03 1.26 -3.96
CA GLU A 44 1.14 2.39 -4.23
C GLU A 44 0.78 2.54 -5.70
N LEU A 45 1.79 2.45 -6.58
CA LEU A 45 1.61 2.67 -8.02
C LEU A 45 0.84 1.50 -8.63
N PHE A 46 1.40 0.30 -8.57
CA PHE A 46 0.78 -0.87 -9.18
C PHE A 46 -0.43 -1.33 -8.37
N GLY A 47 -0.38 -1.32 -7.04
CA GLY A 47 -1.56 -1.63 -6.23
C GLY A 47 -2.72 -0.68 -6.53
N GLY A 48 -2.46 0.62 -6.69
CA GLY A 48 -3.48 1.60 -7.07
C GLY A 48 -4.05 1.37 -8.48
N LEU A 49 -3.19 1.14 -9.47
CA LEU A 49 -3.62 0.90 -10.86
C LEU A 49 -4.39 -0.41 -11.01
N PHE A 50 -3.88 -1.48 -10.39
CA PHE A 50 -4.47 -2.81 -10.43
C PHE A 50 -5.81 -2.82 -9.71
N LEU A 51 -5.92 -2.19 -8.54
CA LEU A 51 -7.20 -2.09 -7.85
C LEU A 51 -8.23 -1.29 -8.65
N ALA A 52 -7.81 -0.20 -9.31
CA ALA A 52 -8.69 0.59 -10.18
C ALA A 52 -9.18 -0.19 -11.41
N ALA A 53 -8.31 -1.02 -12.00
CA ALA A 53 -8.67 -1.89 -13.13
C ALA A 53 -9.43 -3.16 -12.69
N GLY A 54 -9.45 -3.47 -11.39
CA GLY A 54 -9.87 -4.77 -10.88
C GLY A 54 -9.01 -5.90 -11.42
N LEU A 55 -7.69 -5.74 -11.38
CA LEU A 55 -6.73 -6.76 -11.77
C LEU A 55 -5.98 -7.22 -10.52
N LEU A 56 -5.77 -8.52 -10.34
CA LEU A 56 -5.11 -9.07 -9.14
C LEU A 56 -5.69 -8.51 -7.83
N THR A 57 -7.01 -8.32 -7.78
CA THR A 57 -7.75 -7.53 -6.77
C THR A 57 -7.32 -7.86 -5.34
N PRO A 58 -7.21 -9.14 -4.90
CA PRO A 58 -6.78 -9.45 -3.54
C PRO A 58 -5.33 -9.02 -3.24
N LEU A 59 -4.42 -9.19 -4.19
CA LEU A 59 -3.02 -8.80 -4.03
C LEU A 59 -2.86 -7.28 -4.04
N ALA A 60 -3.57 -6.60 -4.95
CA ALA A 60 -3.58 -5.14 -5.04
C ALA A 60 -4.12 -4.52 -3.75
N ALA A 61 -5.25 -5.03 -3.24
CA ALA A 61 -5.83 -4.59 -1.97
C ALA A 61 -4.89 -4.84 -0.79
N GLY A 62 -4.29 -6.03 -0.70
CA GLY A 62 -3.29 -6.35 0.33
C GLY A 62 -2.08 -5.41 0.31
N GLY A 63 -1.55 -5.10 -0.88
CA GLY A 63 -0.45 -4.15 -1.04
C GLY A 63 -0.82 -2.73 -0.58
N ILE A 64 -2.03 -2.25 -0.91
CA ILE A 64 -2.53 -0.95 -0.42
C ILE A 64 -2.58 -0.94 1.11
N ILE A 65 -3.19 -1.96 1.73
CA ILE A 65 -3.29 -2.08 3.20
C ILE A 65 -1.91 -2.03 3.84
N GLY A 66 -0.95 -2.80 3.32
CA GLY A 66 0.41 -2.83 3.84
C GLY A 66 1.07 -1.45 3.81
N VAL A 67 1.00 -0.75 2.67
CA VAL A 67 1.62 0.58 2.57
C VAL A 67 0.91 1.61 3.45
N THR A 68 -0.42 1.63 3.48
CA THR A 68 -1.16 2.62 4.27
C THR A 68 -1.03 2.39 5.77
N ILE A 69 -0.98 1.14 6.24
CA ILE A 69 -0.70 0.86 7.66
C ILE A 69 0.75 1.21 8.01
N ASN A 70 1.72 0.86 7.15
CA ASN A 70 3.11 1.23 7.40
C ASN A 70 3.28 2.75 7.50
N ALA A 71 2.71 3.50 6.56
CA ALA A 71 2.69 4.97 6.62
C ALA A 71 1.99 5.48 7.89
N MET A 72 0.83 4.89 8.23
CA MET A 72 0.10 5.28 9.43
C MET A 72 0.96 5.20 10.68
N VAL A 73 1.68 4.08 10.87
CA VAL A 73 2.53 3.86 12.06
C VAL A 73 3.79 4.72 12.00
N ALA A 74 4.48 4.75 10.86
CA ALA A 74 5.79 5.38 10.75
C ALA A 74 5.74 6.91 10.70
N VAL A 75 4.68 7.50 10.14
CA VAL A 75 4.61 8.95 9.90
C VAL A 75 3.36 9.64 10.45
N ASN A 76 2.19 8.99 10.45
CA ASN A 76 0.94 9.69 10.78
C ASN A 76 0.51 9.59 12.25
N LEU A 77 0.90 8.53 12.97
CA LEU A 77 0.37 8.23 14.31
C LEU A 77 0.67 9.33 15.33
N GLY A 78 1.83 9.98 15.21
CA GLY A 78 2.25 11.10 16.06
C GLY A 78 1.52 12.42 15.78
N ASN A 79 0.84 12.54 14.63
CA ASN A 79 0.24 13.80 14.17
C ASN A 79 -1.24 13.95 14.52
N GLY A 80 -1.81 12.99 15.24
CA GLY A 80 -3.22 12.97 15.62
C GLY A 80 -4.13 12.38 14.55
N PHE A 81 -5.43 12.71 14.61
CA PHE A 81 -6.43 12.06 13.77
C PHE A 81 -6.55 12.68 12.38
N PHE A 82 -6.78 13.99 12.28
CA PHE A 82 -7.24 14.62 11.05
C PHE A 82 -6.18 14.70 9.96
N ALA A 83 -6.59 14.43 8.72
CA ALA A 83 -5.70 14.46 7.56
C ALA A 83 -5.12 15.86 7.27
N THR A 84 -5.75 16.94 7.75
CA THR A 84 -5.24 18.32 7.63
C THR A 84 -3.93 18.55 8.38
N HIS A 85 -3.56 17.63 9.27
CA HIS A 85 -2.30 17.65 10.01
C HIS A 85 -1.46 16.42 9.67
N ASP A 86 -1.67 15.79 8.52
CA ASP A 86 -1.03 14.50 8.18
C ASP A 86 -1.30 13.42 9.24
N GLY A 87 -2.50 13.44 9.83
CA GLY A 87 -2.97 12.45 10.80
C GLY A 87 -3.45 11.15 10.17
N ILE A 88 -3.90 10.22 11.01
CA ILE A 88 -4.22 8.84 10.61
C ILE A 88 -5.51 8.66 9.81
N GLU A 89 -6.37 9.68 9.72
CA GLU A 89 -7.71 9.60 9.11
C GLU A 89 -7.68 9.04 7.68
N LEU A 90 -6.86 9.63 6.81
CA LEU A 90 -6.79 9.21 5.40
C LEU A 90 -6.23 7.78 5.23
N PRO A 91 -5.07 7.40 5.81
CA PRO A 91 -4.58 6.03 5.69
C PRO A 91 -5.53 5.02 6.34
N LEU A 92 -6.27 5.39 7.38
CA LEU A 92 -7.27 4.52 8.00
C LEU A 92 -8.44 4.25 7.05
N ILE A 93 -9.00 5.29 6.43
CA ILE A 93 -10.09 5.16 5.45
C ILE A 93 -9.64 4.30 4.26
N LEU A 94 -8.44 4.56 3.72
CA LEU A 94 -7.90 3.81 2.59
C LEU A 94 -7.66 2.33 2.94
N SER A 95 -7.12 2.06 4.14
CA SER A 95 -6.93 0.69 4.62
C SER A 95 -8.26 -0.04 4.79
N GLY A 96 -9.26 0.63 5.36
CA GLY A 96 -10.61 0.07 5.53
C GLY A 96 -11.30 -0.24 4.20
N ALA A 97 -11.20 0.67 3.22
CA ALA A 97 -11.74 0.45 1.88
C ALA A 97 -11.05 -0.72 1.16
N ALA A 98 -9.71 -0.77 1.23
CA ALA A 98 -8.94 -1.86 0.65
C ALA A 98 -9.24 -3.21 1.35
N LEU A 99 -9.40 -3.22 2.68
CA LEU A 99 -9.81 -4.40 3.42
C LEU A 99 -11.20 -4.89 3.00
N GLY A 100 -12.15 -3.98 2.80
CA GLY A 100 -13.47 -4.32 2.28
C GLY A 100 -13.39 -5.03 0.91
N LEU A 101 -12.55 -4.52 0.00
CA LEU A 101 -12.32 -5.14 -1.32
C LEU A 101 -11.59 -6.49 -1.21
N LEU A 102 -10.62 -6.61 -0.31
CA LEU A 102 -9.90 -7.87 -0.07
C LEU A 102 -10.85 -8.97 0.40
N LEU A 103 -11.76 -8.65 1.33
CA LEU A 103 -12.72 -9.60 1.92
C LEU A 103 -13.91 -9.89 0.99
N ALA A 104 -14.37 -8.90 0.23
CA ALA A 104 -15.44 -9.09 -0.75
C ALA A 104 -14.95 -9.86 -2.00
N GLY A 105 -13.66 -9.76 -2.30
CA GLY A 105 -13.06 -10.30 -3.52
C GLY A 105 -13.38 -9.47 -4.76
N PRO A 106 -13.03 -9.99 -5.96
CA PRO A 106 -13.29 -9.28 -7.22
C PRO A 106 -14.78 -9.06 -7.50
N GLY A 107 -15.18 -7.80 -7.64
CA GLY A 107 -16.56 -7.44 -7.99
C GLY A 107 -16.89 -7.65 -9.48
N ARG A 108 -18.17 -7.55 -9.86
CA ARG A 108 -18.66 -7.78 -11.25
C ARG A 108 -18.02 -6.92 -12.34
N TYR A 109 -17.45 -5.77 -12.00
CA TYR A 109 -16.78 -4.87 -12.93
C TYR A 109 -15.26 -5.06 -12.96
N SER A 110 -14.73 -5.95 -12.13
CA SER A 110 -13.31 -6.27 -12.05
C SER A 110 -12.86 -7.03 -13.31
N ALA A 111 -11.65 -6.76 -13.81
CA ALA A 111 -11.05 -7.59 -14.86
C ALA A 111 -10.88 -9.04 -14.40
N ASP A 112 -10.66 -9.27 -13.10
CA ASP A 112 -10.59 -10.59 -12.49
C ASP A 112 -11.96 -11.30 -12.42
N ALA A 113 -13.08 -10.60 -12.64
CA ALA A 113 -14.42 -11.19 -12.54
C ALA A 113 -14.62 -12.40 -13.46
N ARG A 114 -13.87 -12.44 -14.57
CA ARG A 114 -13.91 -13.54 -15.55
C ARG A 114 -12.89 -14.64 -15.28
N ILE A 115 -12.08 -14.52 -14.23
CA ILE A 115 -11.00 -15.45 -13.89
C ILE A 115 -11.33 -16.11 -12.54
N PRO A 116 -11.88 -17.34 -12.54
CA PRO A 116 -12.36 -18.01 -11.32
C PRO A 116 -11.31 -18.15 -10.21
N PHE A 117 -10.03 -18.21 -10.59
CA PHE A 117 -8.91 -18.30 -9.65
C PHE A 117 -8.92 -17.18 -8.61
N PHE A 118 -9.20 -15.93 -9.01
CA PHE A 118 -9.15 -14.78 -8.10
C PHE A 118 -10.39 -14.65 -7.20
N ASN A 119 -11.45 -15.43 -7.47
CA ASN A 119 -12.71 -15.40 -6.71
C ASN A 119 -12.73 -16.38 -5.54
N GLY A 120 -11.67 -17.19 -5.35
CA GLY A 120 -11.60 -18.18 -4.30
C GLY A 120 -11.13 -17.62 -2.95
N ALA A 121 -11.76 -18.05 -1.86
CA ALA A 121 -11.35 -17.71 -0.49
C ALA A 121 -9.88 -18.06 -0.23
N ALA A 122 -9.35 -19.14 -0.81
CA ALA A 122 -7.94 -19.52 -0.70
C ALA A 122 -6.99 -18.42 -1.23
N VAL A 123 -7.32 -17.78 -2.36
CA VAL A 123 -6.51 -16.72 -2.95
C VAL A 123 -6.58 -15.44 -2.12
N GLN A 124 -7.76 -15.11 -1.59
CA GLN A 124 -7.93 -13.97 -0.68
C GLN A 124 -7.12 -14.17 0.60
N THR A 125 -7.20 -15.35 1.22
CA THR A 125 -6.44 -15.68 2.44
C THR A 125 -4.93 -15.69 2.18
N ALA A 126 -4.49 -16.25 1.05
CA ALA A 126 -3.08 -16.23 0.68
C ALA A 126 -2.57 -14.80 0.45
N ALA A 127 -3.34 -13.97 -0.28
CA ALA A 127 -3.01 -12.57 -0.50
C ALA A 127 -2.95 -11.77 0.80
N ALA A 128 -3.92 -11.99 1.71
CA ALA A 128 -3.93 -11.38 3.03
C ALA A 128 -2.70 -11.80 3.86
N GLY A 129 -2.34 -13.09 3.84
CA GLY A 129 -1.15 -13.60 4.52
C GLY A 129 0.14 -12.98 3.98
N ILE A 130 0.30 -12.89 2.66
CA ILE A 130 1.45 -12.26 2.02
C ILE A 130 1.54 -10.77 2.41
N ALA A 131 0.42 -10.05 2.34
CA ALA A 131 0.36 -8.64 2.70
C ALA A 131 0.72 -8.42 4.18
N LEU A 132 0.22 -9.28 5.07
CA LEU A 132 0.53 -9.23 6.49
C LEU A 132 2.02 -9.49 6.76
N VAL A 133 2.61 -10.51 6.13
CA VAL A 133 4.04 -10.81 6.27
C VAL A 133 4.89 -9.64 5.78
N ALA A 134 4.56 -9.07 4.62
CA ALA A 134 5.28 -7.91 4.07
C ALA A 134 5.19 -6.69 5.00
N LEU A 135 4.01 -6.41 5.56
CA LEU A 135 3.80 -5.34 6.54
C LEU A 135 4.59 -5.56 7.83
N LEU A 136 4.56 -6.77 8.39
CA LEU A 136 5.29 -7.08 9.62
C LEU A 136 6.80 -6.98 9.41
N ALA A 137 7.29 -7.43 8.25
CA ALA A 137 8.69 -7.27 7.88
C ALA A 137 9.09 -5.79 7.75
N SER A 138 8.23 -4.94 7.17
CA SER A 138 8.52 -3.51 7.05
C SER A 138 8.51 -2.80 8.39
N LEU A 139 7.53 -3.08 9.26
CA LEU A 139 7.49 -2.52 10.61
C LEU A 139 8.66 -3.00 11.47
N GLY A 140 9.04 -4.28 11.37
CA GLY A 140 10.22 -4.81 12.05
C GLY A 140 11.51 -4.09 11.62
N ALA A 141 11.65 -3.80 10.33
CA ALA A 141 12.80 -3.06 9.79
C ALA A 141 12.81 -1.57 10.16
N HIS A 142 11.67 -1.00 10.56
CA HIS A 142 11.57 0.39 11.02
C HIS A 142 11.94 0.55 12.50
N LEU A 143 11.61 -0.46 13.31
CA LEU A 143 11.75 -0.42 14.77
C LEU A 143 13.09 -0.99 15.28
N ALA A 144 13.91 -1.56 14.38
CA ALA A 144 15.21 -2.17 14.68
C ALA A 144 16.36 -1.20 14.44
#